data_AF-A0A534X3D6-F1
#
_entry.id   AF-A0A534X3D6-F1
#
_cell.length_a   1.000
_cell.length_b   1.000
_cell.length_c   1.000
_cell.angle_alpha   90.00
_cell.angle_beta   90.00
_cell.angle_gamma   90.00
#
_symmetry.space_group_name_H-M   'P 1'
#
loop_
_entity.id
_entity.type
_entity.pdbx_description
1 polymer ?
#
loop_
_entity_poly.entity_id
_entity_poly.type
_entity_poly.pdbx_seq_one_letter_code
_entity_poly.pdbx_strand_id
1 'polypeptide(L)'
;SVKVLQLPIAVEATTQLGYSTNVLFWLGLLELACLAVYLIPRTAVLGAVLWTGYLGGAVATHVRVGNPLLSQAFFPVYVALFLWGGLWLRDERLRAVLPLRAPK
;
A
#
# COMPACT_ATOMS: atom_id res chain seq x y z
N SER A 1 -3.24 -12.63 -4.62
CA SER A 1 -2.04 -12.05 -3.98
C SER A 1 -1.16 -13.18 -3.48
N VAL A 2 0.17 -13.01 -3.52
CA VAL A 2 1.15 -14.03 -3.05
C VAL A 2 0.88 -14.43 -1.59
N LYS A 3 0.38 -13.49 -0.79
CA LYS A 3 -0.04 -13.69 0.60
C LYS A 3 -1.27 -14.59 0.75
N VAL A 4 -2.32 -14.43 -0.07
CA VAL A 4 -3.51 -15.31 -0.02
C VAL A 4 -3.18 -16.73 -0.42
N LEU A 5 -2.28 -16.89 -1.39
CA LEU A 5 -1.81 -18.21 -1.83
C LEU A 5 -0.79 -18.83 -0.86
N GLN A 6 -0.41 -18.13 0.21
CA GLN A 6 0.56 -18.57 1.21
C GLN A 6 1.86 -19.11 0.60
N LEU A 7 2.32 -18.47 -0.49
CA LEU A 7 3.53 -18.92 -1.17
C LEU A 7 4.74 -18.84 -0.23
N PRO A 8 5.73 -19.76 -0.35
CA PRO A 8 6.83 -19.88 0.61
C PRO A 8 7.55 -18.56 0.88
N ILE A 9 7.77 -17.76 -0.16
CA ILE A 9 8.42 -16.44 -0.05
C ILE A 9 7.63 -15.45 0.82
N ALA A 10 6.30 -15.46 0.75
CA ALA A 10 5.46 -14.56 1.55
C ALA A 10 5.34 -15.05 2.99
N VAL A 11 5.32 -16.38 3.19
CA VAL A 11 5.39 -16.99 4.52
C VAL A 11 6.70 -16.61 5.20
N GLU A 12 7.83 -16.85 4.56
CA GLU A 12 9.16 -16.58 5.10
C GLU A 12 9.39 -15.09 5.38
N ALA A 13 9.01 -14.20 4.45
CA ALA A 13 9.11 -12.76 4.67
C ALA A 13 8.24 -12.29 5.84
N THR A 14 7.05 -12.87 6.02
CA THR A 14 6.12 -12.45 7.09
C THR A 14 6.56 -12.97 8.45
N THR A 15 7.11 -14.18 8.52
CA THR A 15 7.68 -14.71 9.77
C THR A 15 8.93 -13.95 10.19
N GLN A 16 9.78 -13.53 9.24
CA GLN A 16 10.93 -12.65 9.52
C GLN A 16 10.51 -11.29 10.12
N LEU A 17 9.32 -10.80 9.78
CA LEU A 17 8.75 -9.58 10.37
C LEU A 17 8.14 -9.80 11.76
N GLY A 18 8.22 -11.03 12.30
CA GLY A 18 7.69 -11.39 13.61
C GLY A 18 6.18 -11.62 13.65
N TYR A 19 5.55 -11.82 12.49
CA TYR A 19 4.13 -12.15 12.38
C TYR A 19 3.90 -13.65 12.23
N SER A 20 2.78 -14.15 12.80
CA SER A 20 2.37 -15.54 12.61
C SER A 20 1.86 -15.78 11.19
N THR A 21 1.97 -17.02 10.69
CA THR A 21 1.45 -17.38 9.36
C THR A 21 -0.06 -17.23 9.23
N ASN A 22 -0.80 -17.32 10.34
CA ASN A 22 -2.25 -17.13 10.36
C ASN A 22 -2.69 -15.72 9.95
N VAL A 23 -1.87 -14.68 10.20
CA VAL A 23 -2.22 -13.32 9.76
C VAL A 23 -1.94 -13.09 8.28
N LEU A 24 -1.16 -13.96 7.63
CA LEU A 24 -0.78 -13.81 6.22
C LEU A 24 -2.00 -13.81 5.30
N PHE A 25 -2.94 -14.72 5.55
CA PHE A 25 -4.19 -14.81 4.79
C PHE A 25 -5.01 -13.52 4.92
N TRP A 26 -5.19 -13.03 6.15
CA TRP A 26 -5.97 -11.82 6.42
C TRP A 26 -5.32 -10.57 5.84
N LEU A 27 -4.00 -10.43 5.93
CA LEU A 27 -3.27 -9.35 5.26
C LEU A 27 -3.43 -9.41 3.75
N GLY A 28 -3.34 -10.60 3.16
CA GLY A 28 -3.56 -10.79 1.73
C GLY A 28 -4.99 -10.49 1.28
N LEU A 29 -5.98 -10.79 2.11
CA LEU A 29 -7.38 -10.47 1.84
C LEU A 29 -7.64 -8.96 1.93
N LEU A 30 -7.08 -8.29 2.95
CA LEU A 30 -7.16 -6.84 3.09
C LEU A 30 -6.51 -6.13 1.89
N GLU A 31 -5.35 -6.60 1.45
CA GLU A 31 -4.66 -6.11 0.26
C GLU A 31 -5.53 -6.22 -1.00
N LEU A 32 -6.21 -7.36 -1.18
CA LEU A 32 -7.15 -7.55 -2.29
C LEU A 32 -8.38 -6.64 -2.19
N ALA A 33 -8.91 -6.42 -0.99
CA ALA A 33 -10.02 -5.50 -0.79
C ALA A 33 -9.63 -4.06 -1.14
N CYS A 34 -8.47 -3.58 -0.68
CA CYS A 34 -7.93 -2.28 -1.05
C CYS A 34 -7.73 -2.17 -2.58
N LEU A 35 -7.18 -3.21 -3.21
CA LEU A 35 -7.02 -3.25 -4.67
C LEU A 35 -8.35 -3.17 -5.40
N ALA A 36 -9.35 -3.95 -4.99
CA ALA A 36 -10.66 -3.97 -5.61
C ALA A 36 -11.34 -2.59 -5.58
N VAL A 37 -11.27 -1.89 -4.43
CA VAL A 37 -11.81 -0.53 -4.29
C VAL A 37 -11.02 0.47 -5.13
N TYR A 38 -9.69 0.32 -5.24
CA TYR A 38 -8.84 1.20 -6.05
C TYR A 38 -9.07 1.04 -7.56
N LEU A 39 -9.38 -0.18 -8.03
CA LEU A 39 -9.58 -0.47 -9.45
C LEU A 39 -10.86 0.14 -10.03
N ILE A 40 -11.87 0.39 -9.21
CA ILE A 40 -13.13 1.00 -9.65
C ILE A 40 -12.92 2.52 -9.78
N PRO A 41 -13.01 3.13 -10.98
CA PRO A 41 -12.66 4.54 -11.19
C PRO A 41 -13.43 5.51 -10.28
N ARG A 42 -14.70 5.21 -9.98
CA ARG A 42 -15.56 6.02 -9.11
C ARG A 42 -15.12 6.02 -7.64
N THR A 43 -14.40 4.99 -7.20
CA THR A 43 -13.92 4.84 -5.82
C THR A 43 -12.40 4.83 -5.73
N ALA A 44 -11.69 5.13 -6.82
CA ALA A 44 -10.24 5.01 -6.88
C ALA A 44 -9.53 5.89 -5.84
N VAL A 45 -10.06 7.09 -5.55
CA VAL A 45 -9.56 7.97 -4.47
C VAL A 45 -9.70 7.31 -3.09
N LEU A 46 -10.86 6.70 -2.80
CA LEU A 46 -11.07 5.97 -1.55
C LEU A 46 -10.12 4.76 -1.48
N GLY A 47 -9.95 4.04 -2.57
CA GLY A 47 -9.00 2.94 -2.66
C GLY A 47 -7.57 3.40 -2.39
N ALA A 48 -7.15 4.55 -2.91
CA ALA A 48 -5.83 5.12 -2.67
C ALA A 48 -5.63 5.48 -1.19
N VAL A 49 -6.66 6.02 -0.53
CA VAL A 49 -6.65 6.28 0.92
C VAL A 49 -6.50 4.98 1.72
N LEU A 50 -7.25 3.93 1.38
CA LEU A 50 -7.14 2.63 2.04
C LEU A 50 -5.73 2.04 1.86
N TRP A 51 -5.17 2.15 0.65
CA TRP A 51 -3.79 1.75 0.36
C TRP A 51 -2.76 2.54 1.17
N THR A 52 -2.95 3.85 1.39
CA THR A 52 -2.09 4.64 2.27
C THR A 52 -2.08 4.08 3.69
N GLY A 53 -3.24 3.71 4.23
CA GLY A 53 -3.34 3.11 5.56
C GLY A 53 -2.62 1.75 5.63
N TYR A 54 -2.86 0.87 4.66
CA TYR A 54 -2.19 -0.44 4.59
C TYR A 54 -0.66 -0.32 4.46
N LEU A 55 -0.18 0.55 3.55
CA LEU A 55 1.24 0.76 3.32
C LEU A 55 1.91 1.46 4.52
N GLY A 56 1.22 2.38 5.19
CA GLY A 56 1.70 3.00 6.44
C GLY A 56 1.95 1.96 7.55
N GLY A 57 1.05 0.97 7.69
CA GLY A 57 1.26 -0.16 8.60
C GLY A 57 2.48 -1.02 8.22
N ALA A 58 2.73 -1.20 6.91
CA ALA A 58 3.92 -1.90 6.42
C ALA A 58 5.21 -1.12 6.76
N VAL A 59 5.24 0.20 6.58
CA VAL A 59 6.37 1.06 7.01
C VAL A 59 6.62 0.88 8.50
N ALA A 60 5.57 1.02 9.34
CA ALA A 60 5.70 0.88 10.79
C ALA A 60 6.23 -0.49 11.20
N THR A 61 5.82 -1.56 10.52
CA THR A 61 6.33 -2.92 10.73
C THR A 61 7.83 -3.00 10.44
N HIS A 62 8.28 -2.53 9.28
CA HIS A 62 9.69 -2.58 8.90
C HIS A 62 10.57 -1.72 9.81
N VAL A 63 10.09 -0.54 10.21
CA VAL A 63 10.78 0.32 11.20
C VAL A 63 10.89 -0.40 12.55
N ARG A 64 9.81 -1.05 13.02
CA ARG A 64 9.80 -1.77 14.31
C ARG A 64 10.84 -2.87 14.38
N VAL A 65 11.07 -3.62 13.29
CA VAL A 65 12.04 -4.72 13.25
C VAL A 65 13.48 -4.25 12.95
N GLY A 66 13.70 -2.94 12.79
CA GLY A 66 15.03 -2.38 12.53
C GLY A 66 15.54 -2.59 11.11
N ASN A 67 14.66 -2.86 10.15
CA ASN A 67 15.06 -3.02 8.75
C ASN A 67 15.65 -1.71 8.19
N PRO A 68 16.57 -1.77 7.19
CA PRO A 68 17.15 -0.59 6.60
C PRO A 68 16.08 0.35 6.03
N LEU A 69 16.15 1.62 6.44
CA LEU A 69 15.09 2.59 6.19
C LEU A 69 14.87 2.84 4.70
N LEU A 70 15.96 3.11 3.96
CA LEU A 70 15.90 3.52 2.56
C LEU A 70 15.44 2.40 1.61
N SER A 71 15.64 1.14 1.98
CA SER A 71 15.27 0.00 1.15
C SER A 71 13.92 -0.57 1.58
N GLN A 72 13.86 -1.31 2.69
CA GLN A 72 12.69 -2.09 3.07
C GLN A 72 11.61 -1.22 3.74
N ALA A 73 11.99 -0.28 4.60
CA ALA A 73 11.00 0.54 5.30
C ALA A 73 10.33 1.58 4.39
N PHE A 74 11.06 2.14 3.42
CA PHE A 74 10.52 3.11 2.45
C PHE A 74 9.96 2.49 1.18
N PHE A 75 10.18 1.20 0.93
CA PHE A 75 9.56 0.53 -0.21
C PHE A 75 8.03 0.75 -0.29
N PRO A 76 7.25 0.58 0.80
CA PRO A 76 5.81 0.87 0.79
C PRO A 76 5.49 2.34 0.45
N VAL A 77 6.36 3.28 0.81
CA VAL A 77 6.19 4.71 0.51
C VAL A 77 6.33 4.95 -0.98
N TYR A 78 7.34 4.36 -1.63
CA TYR A 78 7.49 4.48 -3.09
C TYR A 78 6.26 3.91 -3.82
N VAL A 79 5.72 2.78 -3.37
CA VAL A 79 4.48 2.20 -3.91
C VAL A 79 3.29 3.15 -3.74
N ALA A 80 3.14 3.76 -2.55
CA ALA A 80 2.08 4.74 -2.30
C ALA A 80 2.20 5.95 -3.25
N LEU A 81 3.42 6.46 -3.46
CA LEU A 81 3.68 7.56 -4.39
C LEU A 81 3.28 7.21 -5.82
N PHE A 82 3.57 5.99 -6.29
CA PHE A 82 3.13 5.56 -7.62
C PHE A 82 1.60 5.41 -7.73
N LEU A 83 0.95 4.87 -6.71
CA LEU A 83 -0.52 4.75 -6.69
C LEU A 83 -1.22 6.11 -6.73
N TRP A 84 -0.78 7.04 -5.88
CA TRP A 84 -1.32 8.39 -5.83
C TRP A 84 -0.92 9.23 -7.04
N GLY A 85 0.33 9.16 -7.48
CA GLY A 85 0.81 9.87 -8.67
C GLY A 85 0.09 9.41 -9.93
N GLY A 86 -0.06 8.09 -10.13
CA GLY A 86 -0.83 7.54 -11.24
C GLY A 86 -2.31 7.90 -11.20
N LEU A 87 -2.90 8.06 -10.02
CA LEU A 87 -4.27 8.52 -9.84
C LEU A 87 -4.40 10.04 -10.10
N TRP A 88 -3.45 10.82 -9.59
CA TRP A 88 -3.38 12.26 -9.80
C TRP A 88 -3.22 12.60 -11.29
N LEU A 89 -2.43 11.84 -12.04
CA LEU A 89 -2.27 12.06 -13.48
C LEU A 89 -3.54 11.73 -14.28
N ARG A 90 -4.37 10.76 -13.85
CA ARG A 90 -5.56 10.32 -14.59
C ARG A 90 -6.84 11.06 -14.23
N ASP A 91 -6.94 11.61 -13.01
CA ASP A 91 -8.18 12.22 -12.50
C ASP A 91 -8.02 13.74 -12.33
N GLU A 92 -8.71 14.49 -13.18
CA GLU A 92 -8.68 15.97 -13.16
C GLU A 92 -9.31 16.54 -11.90
N ARG A 93 -10.31 15.86 -11.33
CA ARG A 93 -10.99 16.30 -10.10
C ARG A 93 -10.03 16.19 -8.92
N LEU A 94 -9.25 15.12 -8.87
CA LEU A 94 -8.21 14.98 -7.85
C LEU A 94 -7.13 16.06 -8.00
N ARG A 95 -6.72 16.39 -9.23
CA ARG A 95 -5.78 17.51 -9.48
C ARG A 95 -6.31 18.86 -9.03
N ALA A 96 -7.62 19.08 -9.18
CA ALA A 96 -8.25 20.33 -8.73
C ALA A 96 -8.22 20.47 -7.19
N VAL A 97 -8.34 19.36 -6.45
CA VAL A 97 -8.29 19.36 -4.97
C VAL A 97 -6.85 19.39 -4.44
N LEU A 98 -5.92 18.72 -5.12
CA LEU A 98 -4.50 18.65 -4.75
C LEU A 98 -3.61 19.22 -5.87
N PRO A 99 -3.63 20.55 -6.10
CA PRO A 99 -2.84 21.16 -7.15
C PRO A 99 -1.36 21.25 -6.73
N LEU A 100 -0.43 20.94 -7.65
CA LEU A 100 1.01 21.08 -7.41
C LEU A 100 1.47 22.56 -7.34
N ARG A 101 0.63 23.50 -7.80
CA ARG A 101 0.89 24.94 -7.78
C ARG A 101 -0.43 25.66 -7.49
N ALA A 102 -0.39 26.69 -6.65
CA ALA A 102 -1.58 27.51 -6.38
C ALA A 102 -2.12 28.11 -7.69
N PRO A 103 -3.45 28.12 -7.90
CA PRO A 103 -4.03 28.86 -9.02
C PRO A 103 -3.66 30.34 -8.87
N LYS A 104 -3.16 30.94 -9.96
CA LYS A 104 -2.92 32.37 -10.07
C LYS A 104 -4.24 33.13 -10.15
#